data_AF-A0ABD3YN09-F1
#
_entry.id   AF-A0ABD3YN09-F1
#
_cell.length_a   1.000
_cell.length_b   1.000
_cell.length_c   1.000
_cell.angle_alpha   90.00
_cell.angle_beta   90.00
_cell.angle_gamma   90.00
#
_symmetry.space_group_name_H-M   'P 1'
#
loop_
_entity.id
_entity.type
_entity.pdbx_description
1 polymer ?
#
loop_
_entity_poly.entity_id
_entity_poly.type
_entity_poly.pdbx_seq_one_letter_code
_entity_poly.pdbx_strand_id
1 'polypeptide(L)' 'MARSWKLEAANGTAWGLLNAVTEYIDHERRARSNEYRIDSAWFGQGAVIKQRALDAALQLVA' A
#
# COMPACT_ATOMS: atom_id res chain seq x y z
N MET A 1 3.68 8.08 11.31
CA MET A 1 2.26 8.38 11.57
C MET A 1 1.52 7.12 11.11
N ALA A 2 0.93 6.35 12.06
CA ALA A 2 0.26 5.03 11.99
C ALA A 2 0.48 4.13 10.73
N ARG A 3 1.48 3.25 10.60
CA ARG A 3 1.77 1.94 11.28
C ARG A 3 0.65 0.88 11.27
N SER A 4 -0.18 0.84 10.22
CA SER A 4 -1.30 -0.12 10.13
C SER A 4 -0.88 -1.60 10.31
N TRP A 5 0.31 -1.98 9.84
CA TRP A 5 0.89 -3.32 10.01
C TRP A 5 1.35 -3.67 11.43
N LYS A 6 1.47 -2.69 12.35
CA LYS A 6 1.83 -2.94 13.75
C LYS A 6 0.62 -3.18 14.67
N LEU A 7 -0.60 -3.09 14.14
CA LEU A 7 -1.76 -3.57 14.87
C LEU A 7 -1.62 -5.08 15.02
N GLU A 8 -1.81 -5.63 16.23
CA GLU A 8 -1.65 -7.07 16.47
C GLU A 8 -2.53 -7.92 15.53
N ALA A 9 -3.74 -7.44 15.21
CA ALA A 9 -4.64 -8.09 14.26
C ALA A 9 -4.16 -8.08 12.79
N ALA A 10 -3.21 -7.20 12.45
CA ALA A 10 -2.65 -7.06 11.12
C ALA A 10 -1.22 -7.63 11.02
N ASN A 11 -0.52 -7.81 12.14
CA ASN A 11 0.87 -8.25 12.15
C ASN A 11 1.00 -9.71 11.67
N GLY A 12 1.83 -9.95 10.66
CA GLY A 12 2.03 -11.26 10.06
C GLY A 12 0.88 -11.75 9.16
N THR A 13 -0.15 -10.93 8.92
CA THR A 13 -1.27 -11.30 8.04
C THR A 13 -1.13 -10.68 6.67
N ALA A 14 -1.73 -11.32 5.65
CA ALA A 14 -1.83 -10.77 4.31
C ALA A 14 -2.52 -9.38 4.30
N TRP A 15 -3.48 -9.18 5.22
CA TRP A 15 -4.15 -7.90 5.41
C TRP A 15 -3.22 -6.80 5.93
N GLY A 16 -2.33 -7.10 6.88
CA GLY A 16 -1.34 -6.12 7.33
C GLY A 16 -0.30 -5.80 6.27
N LEU A 17 0.11 -6.78 5.46
CA LEU A 17 1.00 -6.55 4.33
C LEU A 17 0.38 -5.59 3.31
N LEU A 18 -0.88 -5.83 2.92
CA LEU A 18 -1.60 -4.96 1.99
C LEU A 18 -1.67 -3.52 2.51
N ASN A 19 -2.04 -3.34 3.78
CA ASN A 19 -2.13 -2.02 4.41
C ASN A 19 -0.76 -1.32 4.51
N ALA A 20 0.33 -2.06 4.73
CA ALA A 20 1.67 -1.47 4.73
C ALA A 20 2.04 -0.91 3.36
N VAL A 21 1.71 -1.62 2.28
CA VAL A 21 2.02 -1.20 0.92
C VAL A 21 1.21 0.03 0.53
N THR A 22 -0.09 0.07 0.86
CA THR A 22 -0.93 1.25 0.56
C THR A 22 -0.42 2.49 1.30
N GLU A 23 -0.11 2.37 2.60
CA GLU A 23 0.45 3.45 3.42
C GLU A 23 1.76 3.99 2.82
N TYR A 24 2.67 3.10 2.41
CA TYR A 24 3.93 3.50 1.79
C TYR A 24 3.73 4.26 0.47
N ILE A 25 2.83 3.77 -0.40
CA ILE A 25 2.56 4.40 -1.70
C ILE A 25 1.87 5.76 -1.55
N ASP A 26 0.95 5.89 -0.60
CA ASP A 26 0.15 7.10 -0.43
C ASP A 26 0.85 8.20 0.35
N HIS A 27 1.68 7.83 1.33
CA HIS A 27 2.25 8.78 2.29
C HIS A 27 3.78 8.91 2.21
N GLU A 28 4.50 7.80 2.00
CA GLU A 28 5.97 7.78 2.10
C GLU A 28 6.66 7.95 0.74
N ARG A 29 5.97 7.63 -0.35
CA ARG A 29 6.52 7.71 -1.70
C ARG A 29 6.73 9.18 -2.10
N ARG A 30 7.99 9.62 -2.05
CA ARG A 30 8.41 10.96 -2.48
C ARG A 30 8.08 11.20 -3.96
N ALA A 31 7.45 12.33 -4.23
CA ALA A 31 7.17 12.83 -5.57
C ALA A 31 7.67 14.28 -5.69
N ARG A 32 8.00 14.71 -6.91
CA ARG A 32 8.49 16.07 -7.18
C ARG A 32 7.43 17.15 -6.92
N SER A 33 6.15 16.84 -7.08
CA SER A 33 5.03 17.73 -6.76
C SER A 33 3.89 16.95 -6.10
N ASN A 34 3.04 17.67 -5.37
CA ASN A 34 1.92 17.07 -4.63
C ASN A 34 0.83 16.51 -5.57
N GLU A 35 0.52 17.21 -6.66
CA GLU A 35 -0.43 16.76 -7.68
C GLU A 35 0.06 15.50 -8.40
N TYR A 36 1.34 15.45 -8.76
CA TYR A 36 1.92 14.25 -9.37
C TYR A 36 1.92 13.06 -8.41
N ARG A 37 2.03 13.30 -7.09
CA ARG A 37 1.89 12.24 -6.08
C ARG A 37 0.48 11.64 -6.10
N ILE A 38 -0.55 12.49 -6.10
CA ILE A 38 -1.95 12.05 -6.06
C ILE A 38 -2.32 11.31 -7.35
N ASP A 39 -1.97 11.88 -8.50
CA ASP A 39 -2.23 11.24 -9.80
C ASP A 39 -1.52 9.89 -9.92
N SER A 40 -0.24 9.83 -9.52
CA SER A 40 0.51 8.56 -9.51
C SER A 40 -0.04 7.55 -8.50
N ALA A 41 -0.59 8.00 -7.36
CA ALA A 41 -1.17 7.13 -6.34
C ALA A 41 -2.50 6.52 -6.80
N TRP A 42 -3.31 7.27 -7.55
CA TRP A 42 -4.66 6.88 -7.97
C TRP A 42 -4.70 6.20 -9.34
N PHE A 43 -3.92 6.67 -10.31
CA PHE A 43 -4.02 6.24 -11.71
C PHE A 43 -2.68 5.81 -12.33
N GLY A 44 -1.55 6.14 -11.69
CA GLY A 44 -0.22 5.80 -12.19
C GLY A 44 0.40 4.55 -11.56
N GLN A 45 1.72 4.57 -11.40
CA GLN A 45 2.48 3.42 -10.87
C GLN A 45 2.05 3.00 -9.45
N GLY A 46 1.52 3.93 -8.66
CA GLY A 46 1.02 3.64 -7.32
C GLY A 46 -0.18 2.69 -7.35
N ALA A 47 -1.12 2.92 -8.26
CA ALA A 47 -2.28 2.04 -8.46
C ALA A 47 -1.86 0.62 -8.86
N VAL A 48 -0.90 0.49 -9.79
CA VAL A 48 -0.37 -0.81 -10.23
C VAL A 48 0.28 -1.58 -9.07
N ILE A 49 1.05 -0.90 -8.23
CA ILE A 49 1.70 -1.54 -7.07
C ILE A 49 0.66 -2.01 -6.05
N LYS A 50 -0.38 -1.19 -5.80
CA LYS A 50 -1.48 -1.58 -4.89
C LYS A 50 -2.24 -2.80 -5.42
N GLN A 51 -2.51 -2.87 -6.72
CA GLN A 51 -3.14 -4.05 -7.32
C GLN A 51 -2.31 -5.31 -7.13
N ARG A 52 -1.00 -5.25 -7.40
CA ARG A 52 -0.10 -6.40 -7.18
C ARG A 52 -0.03 -6.83 -5.72
N ALA A 53 -0.04 -5.88 -4.79
CA ALA A 53 -0.06 -6.17 -3.36
C ALA A 53 -1.36 -6.88 -2.95
N LEU A 54 -2.49 -6.47 -3.52
CA LEU A 54 -3.77 -7.15 -3.32
C LEU A 54 -3.73 -8.57 -3.88
N ASP A 55 -3.26 -8.75 -5.09
CA ASP A 55 -3.17 -10.08 -5.72
C ASP A 55 -2.27 -11.02 -4.90
N ALA A 56 -1.12 -10.53 -4.44
CA ALA A 56 -0.22 -11.29 -3.58
C ALA A 56 -0.85 -11.60 -2.20
N ALA A 57 -1.58 -10.64 -1.62
CA ALA A 57 -2.29 -10.87 -0.37
C ALA A 57 -3.38 -11.95 -0.51
N LEU A 58 -4.10 -11.96 -1.63
CA LEU A 58 -5.11 -12.99 -1.92
C LEU A 58 -4.49 -14.38 -2.08
N GLN A 59 -3.30 -14.48 -2.70
CA GLN A 59 -2.58 -15.75 -2.82
C GLN A 59 -2.11 -16.31 -1.46
N LEU A 60 -1.86 -15.45 -0.47
CA LEU A 60 -1.45 -15.88 0.88
C LEU A 60 -2.63 -16.37 1.74
N VAL A 61 -3.88 -16.12 1.31
CA VAL A 61 -5.11 -16.49 2.03
C VAL A 61 -5.82 -17.67 1.36
N ALA A 62 -5.43 -18.03 0.14
CA ALA A 62 -5.92 -19.21 -0.60
C ALA A 62 -5.23 -20.50 -0.14
#